data_AF-A0A1H4FY62-F1
#
_entry.id   AF-A0A1H4FY62-F1
#
_cell.length_a   1.000
_cell.length_b   1.000
_cell.length_c   1.000
_cell.angle_alpha   90.00
_cell.angle_beta   90.00
_cell.angle_gamma   90.00
#
_symmetry.space_group_name_H-M   'P 1'
#
loop_
_entity.id
_entity.type
_entity.pdbx_description
1 polymer ?
#
loop_
_entity_poly.entity_id
_entity_poly.type
_entity_poly.pdbx_seq_one_letter_code
_entity_poly.pdbx_strand_id
1 'polypeptide(L)'
;MITLEEIVLIHDLKRQGLSVSAIARKLDMDRKTVRKHLEVGIAAPAYSPRPAQPRLIAPFEDYLSARITAQAAGRTCPASGCCVS
;
A
#
# COMPACT_ATOMS: atom_id res chain seq x y z
N MET A 1 10.03 1.21 7.53
CA MET A 1 9.48 -0.14 7.34
C MET A 1 10.12 -1.03 8.40
N ILE A 2 9.40 -2.02 8.91
CA ILE A 2 9.91 -2.90 9.96
C ILE A 2 10.54 -4.11 9.28
N THR A 3 11.76 -4.44 9.68
CA THR A 3 12.54 -5.57 9.16
C THR A 3 12.18 -6.86 9.88
N LEU A 4 12.54 -8.00 9.29
CA LEU A 4 12.36 -9.30 9.94
C LEU A 4 13.19 -9.42 11.22
N GLU A 5 14.38 -8.82 11.25
CA GLU A 5 15.28 -8.81 12.41
C GLU A 5 14.63 -8.14 13.62
N GLU A 6 13.99 -6.98 13.41
CA GLU A 6 13.26 -6.27 14.46
C GLU A 6 12.08 -7.08 15.00
N ILE A 7 11.40 -7.87 14.16
CA ILE A 7 10.29 -8.74 14.58
C ILE A 7 10.79 -9.86 15.48
N VAL A 8 11.88 -10.52 15.08
CA VAL A 8 12.50 -11.58 15.89
C VAL A 8 12.93 -11.01 17.24
N LEU A 9 13.56 -9.83 17.23
CA LEU A 9 14.00 -9.16 18.46
C LEU A 9 12.83 -8.79 19.38
N ILE A 10 11.68 -8.35 18.86
CA ILE A 10 10.46 -8.11 19.65
C ILE A 10 10.02 -9.39 20.39
N HIS A 11 10.01 -10.52 19.69
CA HIS A 11 9.61 -11.82 20.25
C HIS A 11 10.63 -12.34 21.29
N ASP A 12 11.92 -12.18 21.03
CA ASP A 12 12.97 -12.55 21.98
C ASP A 12 12.92 -11.71 23.26
N LEU A 13 12.74 -10.40 23.14
CA LEU A 13 12.57 -9.51 24.29
C LEU A 13 11.29 -9.85 25.09
N LYS A 14 10.24 -10.30 24.40
CA LYS A 14 9.02 -10.76 25.09
C LYS A 14 9.24 -12.08 25.82
N ARG A 15 10.01 -13.01 25.25
CA ARG A 15 10.44 -14.27 25.91
C ARG A 15 11.31 -14.01 27.13
N GLN A 16 12.13 -12.96 27.11
CA GLN A 16 12.91 -12.47 28.27
C GLN A 16 12.03 -11.88 29.40
N GLY A 17 10.71 -11.79 29.20
CA GLY A 17 9.77 -11.31 30.23
C GLY A 17 9.57 -9.80 30.24
N LEU A 18 10.12 -9.06 29.26
CA LEU A 18 9.95 -7.61 29.19
C LEU A 18 8.49 -7.23 28.87
N SER A 19 8.06 -6.10 29.42
CA SER A 19 6.74 -5.54 29.15
C SER A 19 6.71 -4.88 27.76
N VAL A 20 5.53 -4.82 27.15
CA VAL A 20 5.33 -4.19 25.82
C VAL A 20 5.83 -2.74 25.81
N SER A 21 5.66 -2.01 26.92
CA SER A 21 6.16 -0.64 27.07
C SER A 21 7.69 -0.55 27.12
N ALA A 22 8.37 -1.53 27.72
CA ALA A 22 9.83 -1.58 27.78
C ALA A 22 10.42 -1.91 26.40
N ILE A 23 9.79 -2.84 25.68
CA ILE A 23 10.19 -3.22 24.31
C ILE A 23 10.05 -2.02 23.36
N ALA A 24 8.92 -1.31 23.44
CA ALA A 24 8.66 -0.10 22.66
C ALA A 24 9.73 0.98 22.85
N ARG A 25 10.16 1.22 24.10
CA ARG A 25 11.21 2.21 24.43
C ARG A 25 12.60 1.77 23.97
N LYS A 26 12.88 0.46 23.94
CA LYS A 26 14.19 -0.07 23.56
C LYS A 26 14.40 -0.08 22.04
N LEU A 27 13.31 -0.20 21.29
CA LEU A 27 13.31 -0.24 19.82
C LEU A 27 12.86 1.08 19.19
N ASP A 28 12.54 2.10 20.00
CA ASP A 28 11.96 3.37 19.55
C ASP A 28 10.72 3.19 18.63
N MET A 29 9.87 2.22 18.99
CA MET A 29 8.67 1.87 18.25
C MET A 29 7.39 2.18 19.03
N ASP A 30 6.31 2.45 18.32
CA ASP A 30 5.01 2.64 18.98
C ASP A 30 4.50 1.32 19.61
N ARG A 31 3.89 1.43 20.79
CA ARG A 31 3.36 0.29 21.55
C ARG A 31 2.34 -0.52 20.74
N LYS A 32 1.57 0.14 19.85
CA LYS A 32 0.60 -0.54 18.98
C LYS A 32 1.29 -1.48 17.98
N THR A 33 2.47 -1.11 17.50
CA THR A 33 3.25 -1.88 16.54
C THR A 33 3.79 -3.14 17.20
N VAL A 34 4.38 -2.99 18.39
CA VAL A 34 4.86 -4.12 19.21
C VAL A 34 3.71 -5.09 19.50
N ARG A 35 2.55 -4.58 19.94
CA ARG A 35 1.37 -5.42 20.23
C ARG A 35 0.92 -6.21 18.99
N LYS A 36 0.77 -5.53 17.85
CA LYS A 36 0.39 -6.16 16.58
C LYS A 36 1.37 -7.28 16.19
N HIS A 37 2.68 -7.06 16.38
CA HIS A 37 3.69 -8.04 15.99
C HIS A 37 3.75 -9.24 16.94
N LEU A 38 3.42 -9.05 18.22
CA LEU A 38 3.24 -10.15 19.17
C LEU A 38 2.00 -11.00 18.86
N GLU A 39 0.90 -10.38 18.39
CA GLU A 39 -0.33 -11.08 18.00
C GLU A 39 -0.18 -11.84 16.67
N VAL A 40 0.53 -11.27 15.70
CA VAL A 40 0.74 -11.84 14.36
C VAL A 40 1.81 -12.94 14.34
N GLY A 41 2.72 -12.98 15.31
CA GLY A 41 3.79 -13.98 15.40
C GLY A 41 5.05 -13.62 14.62
N ILE A 42 5.92 -14.60 14.37
CA ILE A 42 7.14 -14.44 13.55
C ILE A 42 6.74 -14.60 12.07
N ALA A 43 5.91 -13.69 11.60
CA ALA A 43 5.66 -13.53 10.18
C ALA A 43 6.24 -12.18 9.77
N ALA A 44 6.99 -12.16 8.67
CA ALA A 44 7.36 -10.90 8.03
C ALA A 44 6.09 -10.07 7.80
N PRO A 45 6.14 -8.72 7.86
CA PRO A 45 4.97 -7.91 7.57
C PRO A 45 4.62 -8.13 6.11
N ALA A 46 3.75 -9.10 5.84
CA ALA A 46 3.22 -9.35 4.52
C ALA A 46 2.30 -8.17 4.23
N TYR A 47 2.86 -7.14 3.59
CA TYR A 47 2.09 -6.10 2.97
C TYR A 47 1.38 -6.73 1.77
N SER A 48 0.28 -7.42 2.05
CA SER A 48 -0.64 -7.83 1.00
C SER A 48 -1.07 -6.56 0.27
N PRO A 49 -0.95 -6.50 -1.07
CA PRO A 49 -1.53 -5.41 -1.85
C PRO A 49 -2.96 -5.21 -1.36
N ARG A 50 -3.26 -3.99 -0.92
CA ARG A 50 -4.59 -3.64 -0.39
C ARG A 50 -5.63 -4.20 -1.35
N PRO A 51 -6.57 -5.07 -0.90
CA PRO A 51 -7.57 -5.61 -1.79
C PRO A 51 -8.26 -4.43 -2.47
N ALA A 52 -8.31 -4.45 -3.79
CA ALA A 52 -8.91 -3.38 -4.57
C ALA A 52 -10.38 -3.26 -4.12
N GLN A 53 -10.68 -2.23 -3.34
CA GLN A 53 -12.04 -1.98 -2.91
C GLN A 53 -12.87 -1.68 -4.16
N PRO A 54 -14.16 -2.08 -4.19
CA PRO A 54 -15.06 -1.70 -5.28
C PRO A 54 -15.06 -0.18 -5.37
N ARG A 55 -14.58 0.33 -6.51
CA ARG A 55 -14.48 1.75 -6.77
C ARG A 55 -15.89 2.22 -7.13
N LEU A 56 -16.37 3.31 -6.53
CA LEU A 56 -17.65 3.91 -6.92
C LEU A 56 -17.70 4.29 -8.42
N ILE A 57 -16.52 4.46 -9.03
CA ILE A 57 -16.32 4.80 -10.43
C ILE A 57 -16.47 3.57 -11.34
N ALA A 58 -16.37 2.34 -10.82
CA ALA A 58 -16.37 1.11 -11.63
C ALA A 58 -17.58 1.00 -12.59
N PRO A 59 -18.82 1.38 -12.20
CA PRO A 59 -19.96 1.35 -13.12
C PRO A 59 -19.92 2.42 -14.22
N PHE A 60 -19.08 3.44 -14.08
CA PHE A 60 -19.01 4.60 -14.99
C PHE A 60 -17.74 4.62 -15.84
N GLU A 61 -16.86 3.63 -15.72
CA GLU A 61 -15.58 3.57 -16.45
C GLU A 61 -15.79 3.60 -17.98
N ASP A 62 -16.82 2.92 -18.48
CA ASP A 62 -17.18 2.91 -19.91
C ASP A 62 -17.60 4.31 -20.39
N TYR A 63 -18.43 4.99 -19.62
CA TYR A 63 -18.90 6.35 -19.95
C TYR A 63 -17.75 7.35 -19.95
N LEU A 64 -16.87 7.28 -18.94
CA LEU A 64 -15.70 8.15 -18.84
C LEU A 64 -14.73 7.90 -19.99
N SER A 65 -14.48 6.63 -20.35
CA SER A 65 -13.60 6.24 -21.45
C SER A 65 -14.14 6.75 -22.79
N ALA A 66 -15.43 6.57 -23.05
CA ALA A 66 -16.08 7.09 -24.26
C ALA A 66 -15.94 8.61 -24.38
N ARG A 67 -16.09 9.34 -23.27
CA ARG A 67 -15.92 10.80 -23.26
C ARG A 67 -14.48 11.25 -23.45
N ILE A 68 -13.51 10.57 -22.84
CA ILE A 68 -12.09 10.88 -23.01
C ILE A 68 -11.68 10.64 -24.47
N THR A 69 -12.11 9.53 -25.08
CA THR A 69 -11.81 9.24 -26.49
C THR A 69 -12.46 10.25 -27.43
N ALA A 70 -13.72 10.63 -27.19
CA ALA A 70 -14.38 11.68 -27.97
C ALA A 70 -13.67 13.05 -27.84
N GLN A 71 -13.16 13.37 -26.64
CA GLN A 71 -12.41 14.59 -26.39
C GLN A 71 -11.00 14.55 -27.01
N ALA A 72 -10.37 13.38 -27.04
CA ALA A 72 -9.03 13.16 -27.61
C ALA A 72 -9.05 13.15 -29.14
N ALA A 73 -10.11 12.61 -29.76
CA ALA A 73 -10.31 12.62 -31.21
C ALA A 73 -10.42 14.05 -31.79
N GLY A 74 -10.80 15.04 -30.97
CA GLY A 74 -10.76 16.46 -31.34
C GLY A 74 -9.39 17.14 -31.14
N ARG A 75 -8.40 16.46 -30.56
CA ARG A 75 -7.05 17.01 -30.29
C ARG A 75 -5.92 16.26 -31.00
N THR A 76 -6.19 15.10 -31.60
CA THR A 76 -5.20 14.40 -32.41
C THR A 76 -5.15 15.00 -33.80
N CYS A 77 -4.18 15.90 -34.04
CA CYS A 77 -3.62 16.04 -35.38
C CYS A 77 -3.09 14.66 -35.80
N PRO A 78 -3.56 14.08 -36.92
CA PRO A 78 -2.99 12.83 -37.40
C PRO A 78 -1.50 13.06 -37.73
N ALA A 79 -0.63 12.28 -37.10
CA ALA A 79 0.83 12.31 -37.32
C ALA A 79 1.26 11.79 -38.70
N SER A 80 0.30 11.40 -39.57
CA SER A 80 0.51 11.12 -40.98
C SER A 80 0.06 12.34 -41.79
N GLY A 81 1.05 13.13 -42.23
CA GLY A 81 0.83 14.45 -42.80
C GLY A 81 -0.17 14.50 -43.96
N CYS A 82 -1.02 15.52 -43.92
CA CYS A 82 -1.58 16.21 -45.08
C CYS A 82 -2.25 17.50 -44.57
N CYS A 83 -1.45 18.58 -44.48
CA CYS A 83 -1.96 19.96 -44.46
C CYS A 83 -1.27 20.70 -45.60
N VAL A 84 -1.99 20.88 -46.71
CA VAL A 84 -1.86 21.88 -47.81
C VAL A 84 -2.93 21.40 -48.83
N SER A 85 -3.94 22.18 -49.20
CA SER A 85 -3.97 23.60 -49.54
C SER A 85 -5.22 24.31 -49.03
#